data_AF-A0A834D4F9-F1
#
_entry.id   AF-A0A834D4F9-F1
#
_cell.length_a   1.000
_cell.length_b   1.000
_cell.length_c   1.000
_cell.angle_alpha   90.00
_cell.angle_beta   90.00
_cell.angle_gamma   90.00
#
_symmetry.space_group_name_H-M   'P 1'
#
loop_
_entity.id
_entity.type
_entity.pdbx_description
1 polymer ?
#
loop_
_entity_poly.entity_id
_entity_poly.type
_entity_poly.pdbx_seq_one_letter_code
_entity_poly.pdbx_strand_id
1 'polypeptide(L)'
;MTESSEVTVMSNSGNPSSPHVVSINTATLIPHKLSKGGNYSMWNSQMTNLLLGYDLMGFVDGTHPCPSADNPEYKTWIQQDRLLLLAIQTTITGPVAPIVSRCKSAEEAWHKLKATYANRSNTRMVGLIDSLTKVSQEGKSISEFMQTVKTIIDDLAMIGHDLSDGEIVVHTLNGLTNDYKELKAALRARDSPISFEELVEKLIDYETSLKQSDSTKEESGITA
;
A
#
# COMPACT_ATOMS: atom_id res chain seq x y z
N MET A 1 16.12 -10.32 -23.58
CA MET A 1 15.04 -9.83 -24.46
C MET A 1 14.13 -8.99 -23.60
N THR A 2 14.28 -7.66 -23.68
CA THR A 2 13.47 -6.68 -22.97
C THR A 2 12.16 -6.49 -23.73
N GLU A 3 11.06 -6.96 -23.16
CA GLU A 3 9.72 -6.75 -23.71
C GLU A 3 9.31 -5.29 -23.45
N SER A 4 9.35 -4.49 -24.50
CA SER A 4 8.88 -3.10 -24.50
C SER A 4 7.36 -3.12 -24.38
N SER A 5 6.83 -2.74 -23.22
CA SER A 5 5.38 -2.57 -23.03
C SER A 5 4.97 -1.26 -23.73
N GLU A 6 4.42 -1.37 -24.93
CA GLU A 6 3.80 -0.24 -25.62
C GLU A 6 2.53 0.22 -24.87
N VAL A 7 2.45 1.52 -24.63
CA VAL A 7 1.27 2.18 -24.08
C VAL A 7 0.25 2.32 -25.20
N THR A 8 -0.71 1.40 -25.28
CA THR A 8 -1.84 1.54 -26.21
C THR A 8 -2.97 2.30 -25.52
N VAL A 9 -3.02 3.61 -25.74
CA VAL A 9 -4.24 4.40 -25.51
C VAL A 9 -5.21 4.08 -26.64
N MET A 10 -6.14 3.16 -26.44
CA MET A 10 -7.25 2.98 -27.37
C MET A 10 -8.21 4.16 -27.25
N SER A 11 -7.86 5.24 -27.95
CA SER A 11 -8.77 6.34 -28.23
C SER A 11 -9.73 5.84 -29.30
N ASN A 12 -10.99 5.60 -28.95
CA ASN A 12 -12.00 5.30 -29.95
C ASN A 12 -12.24 6.58 -30.76
N SER A 13 -11.65 6.66 -31.96
CA SER A 13 -11.88 7.72 -32.92
C SER A 13 -13.30 7.60 -33.52
N GLY A 14 -14.29 7.94 -32.70
CA GLY A 14 -15.69 8.09 -33.08
C GLY A 14 -16.14 9.52 -32.82
N ASN A 15 -17.01 10.04 -33.67
CA ASN A 15 -17.64 11.37 -33.65
C ASN A 15 -17.59 12.13 -32.31
N PRO A 16 -17.26 13.44 -32.31
CA PRO A 16 -17.16 14.28 -31.10
C PRO A 16 -18.47 14.45 -30.30
N SER A 17 -19.56 13.79 -30.71
CA SER A 17 -20.88 13.81 -30.10
C SER A 17 -21.35 12.44 -29.57
N SER A 18 -20.48 11.42 -29.59
CA SER A 18 -20.76 10.13 -28.95
C SER A 18 -20.27 10.13 -27.50
N PRO A 19 -21.06 9.64 -26.54
CA PRO A 19 -20.60 9.53 -25.15
C PRO A 19 -19.33 8.66 -25.08
N HIS A 20 -18.25 9.23 -24.54
CA HIS A 20 -16.95 8.58 -24.48
C HIS A 20 -16.82 7.76 -23.18
N VAL A 21 -16.51 6.47 -23.30
CA VAL A 21 -16.21 5.59 -22.17
C VAL A 21 -14.70 5.38 -22.08
N VAL A 22 -14.14 5.56 -20.89
CA VAL A 22 -12.72 5.35 -20.62
C VAL A 22 -12.49 3.91 -20.16
N SER A 23 -11.67 3.17 -20.90
CA SER A 23 -11.19 1.85 -20.50
C SER A 23 -9.85 1.97 -19.78
N ILE A 24 -9.76 1.41 -18.57
CA ILE A 24 -8.55 1.44 -17.76
C ILE A 24 -7.90 0.05 -17.79
N ASN A 25 -6.69 -0.04 -18.31
CA ASN A 25 -5.86 -1.23 -18.11
C ASN A 25 -5.16 -1.16 -16.75
N THR A 26 -5.80 -1.72 -15.74
CA THR A 26 -5.29 -1.68 -14.36
C THR A 26 -4.05 -2.53 -14.14
N ALA A 27 -3.78 -3.53 -14.99
CA ALA A 27 -2.64 -4.41 -14.85
C ALA A 27 -1.30 -3.68 -15.06
N THR A 28 -1.28 -2.64 -15.88
CA THR A 28 -0.09 -1.83 -16.17
C THR A 28 0.04 -0.62 -15.24
N LEU A 29 -1.08 -0.12 -14.70
CA LEU A 29 -1.12 1.12 -13.92
C LEU A 29 -1.10 0.90 -12.40
N ILE A 30 -1.49 -0.27 -11.93
CA ILE A 30 -1.51 -0.62 -10.50
C ILE A 30 -0.72 -1.95 -10.33
N PRO A 31 0.62 -1.89 -10.30
CA PRO A 31 1.47 -3.08 -10.24
C PRO A 31 1.34 -3.81 -8.90
N HIS A 32 1.05 -3.09 -7.82
CA HIS A 32 0.87 -3.65 -6.48
C HIS A 32 -0.60 -3.81 -6.14
N LYS A 33 -1.15 -4.98 -6.47
CA LYS A 33 -2.54 -5.33 -6.17
C LYS A 33 -2.80 -5.36 -4.67
N LEU A 34 -4.00 -4.94 -4.27
CA LEU A 34 -4.44 -5.01 -2.88
C LEU A 34 -4.50 -6.48 -2.43
N SER A 35 -3.78 -6.78 -1.35
CA SER A 35 -3.68 -8.13 -0.78
C SER A 35 -3.87 -8.11 0.74
N LYS A 36 -3.81 -9.28 1.39
CA LYS A 36 -3.92 -9.40 2.85
C LYS A 36 -2.84 -8.62 3.61
N GLY A 37 -1.73 -8.28 2.95
CA GLY A 37 -0.49 -7.79 3.56
C GLY A 37 -0.44 -6.31 3.95
N GLY A 38 -1.57 -5.59 3.94
CA GLY A 38 -1.61 -4.22 4.48
C GLY A 38 -1.19 -3.11 3.51
N ASN A 39 -1.14 -3.36 2.20
CA ASN A 39 -0.81 -2.32 1.22
C ASN A 39 -2.00 -1.42 0.83
N TYR A 40 -3.05 -1.33 1.67
CA TYR A 40 -4.25 -0.57 1.33
C TYR A 40 -3.96 0.92 1.17
N SER A 41 -3.05 1.50 1.97
CA SER A 41 -2.65 2.92 1.82
C SER A 41 -2.07 3.22 0.45
N MET A 42 -1.09 2.40 0.06
CA MET A 42 -0.45 2.48 -1.25
C MET A 42 -1.46 2.27 -2.39
N TRP A 43 -2.28 1.21 -2.30
CA TRP A 43 -3.29 0.90 -3.31
C TRP A 43 -4.33 2.01 -3.44
N ASN A 44 -4.84 2.53 -2.32
CA ASN A 44 -5.85 3.59 -2.29
C ASN A 44 -5.29 4.87 -2.92
N SER A 45 -4.04 5.24 -2.61
CA SER A 45 -3.37 6.38 -3.22
C SER A 45 -3.23 6.22 -4.75
N GLN A 46 -2.76 5.07 -5.23
CA GLN A 46 -2.63 4.80 -6.66
C GLN A 46 -3.97 4.85 -7.38
N MET A 47 -4.99 4.17 -6.84
CA MET A 47 -6.32 4.14 -7.44
C MET A 47 -6.98 5.52 -7.41
N THR A 48 -6.85 6.28 -6.32
CA THR A 48 -7.40 7.65 -6.24
C THR A 48 -6.76 8.56 -7.29
N ASN A 49 -5.43 8.56 -7.41
CA ASN A 49 -4.73 9.37 -8.40
C ASN A 49 -5.09 8.98 -9.84
N LEU A 50 -5.24 7.68 -10.10
CA LEU A 50 -5.67 7.16 -11.40
C LEU A 50 -7.08 7.67 -11.76
N LEU A 51 -8.03 7.57 -10.84
CA LEU A 51 -9.40 8.02 -11.06
C LEU A 51 -9.50 9.53 -11.21
N LEU A 52 -8.75 10.30 -10.42
CA LEU A 52 -8.67 11.76 -10.57
C LEU A 52 -8.06 12.15 -11.92
N GLY A 53 -7.00 11.47 -12.36
CA GLY A 53 -6.34 11.75 -13.63
C GLY A 53 -7.25 11.54 -14.86
N TYR A 54 -8.24 10.65 -14.76
CA TYR A 54 -9.24 10.40 -15.80
C TYR A 54 -10.59 11.10 -15.55
N ASP A 55 -10.72 11.89 -14.50
CA ASP A 55 -11.98 12.52 -14.07
C ASP A 55 -13.12 11.50 -13.79
N LEU A 56 -12.76 10.36 -13.18
CA LEU A 56 -13.66 9.25 -12.89
C LEU A 56 -13.97 9.09 -11.38
N MET A 57 -13.38 9.93 -10.53
CA MET A 57 -13.54 9.83 -9.07
C MET A 57 -15.01 9.94 -8.63
N GLY A 58 -15.81 10.75 -9.35
CA GLY A 58 -17.21 10.96 -9.03
C GLY A 58 -18.08 9.69 -9.06
N PHE A 59 -17.68 8.69 -9.85
CA PHE A 59 -18.39 7.41 -9.92
C PHE A 59 -18.19 6.54 -8.68
N VAL A 60 -17.09 6.71 -7.95
CA VAL A 60 -16.75 5.86 -6.80
C VAL A 60 -17.03 6.52 -5.46
N ASP A 61 -17.06 7.85 -5.39
CA ASP A 61 -17.36 8.61 -4.18
C ASP A 61 -18.81 9.11 -4.09
N GLY A 62 -19.61 8.89 -5.14
CA GLY A 62 -21.02 9.24 -5.21
C GLY A 62 -21.30 10.70 -5.59
N THR A 63 -20.28 11.51 -5.90
CA THR A 63 -20.48 12.90 -6.35
C THR A 63 -20.99 12.98 -7.80
N HIS A 64 -20.88 11.90 -8.57
CA HIS A 64 -21.50 11.73 -9.89
C HIS A 64 -22.54 10.59 -9.87
N PRO A 65 -23.74 10.82 -9.32
CA PRO A 65 -24.74 9.78 -9.13
C PRO A 65 -25.32 9.29 -10.47
N CYS A 66 -25.78 8.04 -10.47
CA CYS A 66 -26.44 7.46 -11.64
C CYS A 66 -27.68 8.28 -12.04
N PRO A 67 -27.79 8.70 -13.31
CA PRO A 67 -28.94 9.48 -13.78
C PRO A 67 -30.19 8.59 -13.91
N SER A 68 -31.36 9.21 -14.15
CA SER A 68 -32.60 8.47 -14.43
C SER A 68 -32.51 7.69 -15.74
N ALA A 69 -33.27 6.60 -15.85
CA ALA A 69 -33.27 5.75 -17.05
C ALA A 69 -33.68 6.48 -18.35
N ASP A 70 -34.45 7.56 -18.23
CA ASP A 70 -34.88 8.40 -19.35
C ASP A 70 -33.80 9.39 -19.82
N ASN A 71 -32.72 9.54 -19.05
CA ASN A 71 -31.60 10.40 -19.41
C ASN A 71 -30.75 9.73 -20.52
N PRO A 72 -30.44 10.43 -21.62
CA PRO A 72 -29.56 9.93 -22.68
C PRO A 72 -28.18 9.40 -22.20
N GLU A 73 -27.67 9.92 -21.08
CA GLU A 73 -26.37 9.56 -20.51
C GLU A 73 -26.40 8.28 -19.66
N TYR A 74 -27.59 7.77 -19.30
CA TYR A 74 -27.75 6.61 -18.41
C TYR A 74 -26.97 5.38 -18.88
N LYS A 75 -27.05 5.07 -20.17
CA LYS A 75 -26.37 3.89 -20.72
C LYS A 75 -24.85 4.01 -20.61
N THR A 76 -24.31 5.19 -20.88
CA THR A 76 -22.87 5.47 -20.80
C THR A 76 -22.38 5.47 -19.38
N TRP A 77 -23.15 6.06 -18.46
CA TRP A 77 -22.86 6.03 -17.02
C TRP A 77 -22.73 4.58 -16.53
N ILE A 78 -23.70 3.72 -16.86
CA ILE A 78 -23.69 2.30 -16.47
C ILE A 78 -22.47 1.58 -17.07
N GLN A 79 -22.13 1.86 -18.33
CA GLN A 79 -20.94 1.27 -18.95
C GLN A 79 -19.66 1.66 -18.21
N GLN A 80 -19.51 2.95 -17.87
CA GLN A 80 -18.36 3.45 -17.13
C GLN A 80 -18.28 2.83 -15.73
N ASP A 81 -19.40 2.79 -14.97
CA ASP A 81 -19.47 2.17 -13.65
C ASP A 81 -19.08 0.68 -13.68
N ARG A 82 -19.51 -0.07 -14.70
CA ARG A 82 -19.15 -1.49 -14.86
C ARG A 82 -17.67 -1.70 -15.15
N LEU A 83 -17.04 -0.84 -15.96
CA LEU A 83 -15.61 -0.89 -16.21
C LEU A 83 -14.80 -0.51 -14.97
N LEU A 84 -15.25 0.48 -14.20
CA LEU A 84 -14.62 0.87 -12.94
C LEU A 84 -14.72 -0.22 -11.88
N LEU A 85 -15.87 -0.89 -11.77
CA LEU A 85 -16.02 -2.05 -10.89
C LEU A 85 -15.04 -3.17 -11.27
N LEU A 86 -14.94 -3.47 -12.57
CA LEU A 86 -13.98 -4.46 -13.08
C LEU A 86 -12.52 -4.02 -12.80
N ALA A 87 -12.20 -2.75 -12.98
CA ALA A 87 -10.89 -2.18 -12.66
C ALA A 87 -10.55 -2.38 -11.17
N ILE A 88 -11.48 -2.08 -10.25
CA ILE A 88 -11.29 -2.33 -8.82
C ILE A 88 -11.06 -3.83 -8.58
N GLN A 89 -11.94 -4.70 -9.08
CA GLN A 89 -11.84 -6.16 -8.86
C GLN A 89 -10.54 -6.77 -9.38
N THR A 90 -10.03 -6.31 -10.53
CA THR A 90 -8.79 -6.82 -11.14
C THR A 90 -7.51 -6.40 -10.41
N THR A 91 -7.58 -5.34 -9.61
CA THR A 91 -6.46 -4.86 -8.76
C THR A 91 -6.46 -5.46 -7.36
N ILE A 92 -7.31 -6.45 -7.11
CA ILE A 92 -7.44 -7.10 -5.80
C ILE A 92 -7.07 -8.58 -5.95
N THR A 93 -6.36 -9.13 -4.97
CA THR A 93 -5.92 -10.53 -4.99
C THR A 93 -6.16 -11.26 -3.68
N GLY A 94 -6.16 -12.60 -3.79
CA GLY A 94 -6.19 -13.51 -2.66
C GLY A 94 -7.43 -13.33 -1.78
N PRO A 95 -7.29 -13.22 -0.45
CA PRO A 95 -8.40 -13.25 0.49
C PRO A 95 -9.23 -11.95 0.51
N VAL A 96 -8.81 -10.91 -0.21
CA VAL A 96 -9.52 -9.64 -0.30
C VAL A 96 -10.60 -9.69 -1.39
N ALA A 97 -10.40 -10.48 -2.44
CA ALA A 97 -11.30 -10.55 -3.60
C ALA A 97 -12.78 -10.87 -3.24
N PRO A 98 -13.08 -11.76 -2.27
CA PRO A 98 -14.46 -12.02 -1.86
C PRO A 98 -15.22 -10.81 -1.31
N ILE A 99 -14.52 -9.76 -0.82
CA ILE A 99 -15.15 -8.56 -0.26
C ILE A 99 -15.96 -7.83 -1.34
N VAL A 100 -15.39 -7.70 -2.54
CA VAL A 100 -15.94 -6.92 -3.66
C VAL A 100 -16.59 -7.75 -4.76
N SER A 101 -16.47 -9.08 -4.71
CA SER A 101 -16.95 -9.98 -5.77
C SER A 101 -18.46 -9.89 -6.03
N ARG A 102 -19.24 -9.50 -5.01
CA ARG A 102 -20.71 -9.36 -5.08
C ARG A 102 -21.20 -7.91 -5.18
N CYS A 103 -20.28 -6.94 -5.22
CA CYS A 103 -20.67 -5.54 -5.36
C CYS A 103 -21.30 -5.28 -6.73
N LYS A 104 -22.32 -4.43 -6.77
CA LYS A 104 -23.11 -4.13 -7.97
C LYS A 104 -22.75 -2.81 -8.64
N SER A 105 -21.92 -1.99 -8.00
CA SER A 105 -21.38 -0.74 -8.53
C SER A 105 -19.94 -0.52 -8.06
N ALA A 106 -19.22 0.35 -8.76
CA ALA A 106 -17.87 0.76 -8.38
C ALA A 106 -17.89 1.51 -7.04
N GLU A 107 -18.90 2.35 -6.80
CA GLU A 107 -19.17 3.01 -5.52
C GLU A 107 -19.29 2.00 -4.37
N GLU A 108 -20.13 0.96 -4.51
CA GLU A 108 -20.30 -0.05 -3.45
C GLU A 108 -18.97 -0.73 -3.13
N ALA A 109 -18.20 -1.12 -4.15
CA ALA A 109 -16.90 -1.75 -3.96
C ALA A 109 -15.91 -0.82 -3.26
N TRP A 110 -15.83 0.44 -3.69
CA TRP A 110 -14.96 1.47 -3.11
C TRP A 110 -15.25 1.70 -1.63
N HIS A 111 -16.51 1.93 -1.30
CA HIS A 111 -16.95 2.16 0.08
C HIS A 111 -16.71 0.94 0.97
N LYS A 112 -16.92 -0.27 0.46
CA LYS A 112 -16.72 -1.50 1.23
C LYS A 112 -15.24 -1.76 1.53
N LEU A 113 -14.35 -1.50 0.58
CA LEU A 113 -12.91 -1.55 0.81
C LEU A 113 -12.49 -0.50 1.84
N LYS A 114 -12.97 0.74 1.69
CA LYS A 114 -12.70 1.83 2.65
C LYS A 114 -13.19 1.48 4.06
N ALA A 115 -14.40 0.95 4.20
CA ALA A 115 -14.95 0.52 5.47
C ALA A 115 -14.22 -0.70 6.09
N THR A 116 -13.54 -1.49 5.28
CA THR A 116 -12.76 -2.65 5.74
C THR A 116 -11.37 -2.23 6.22
N TYR A 117 -10.68 -1.37 5.46
CA TYR A 117 -9.27 -1.08 5.68
C TYR A 117 -8.98 0.29 6.30
N ALA A 118 -9.77 1.33 5.98
CA ALA A 118 -9.67 2.68 6.55
C ALA A 118 -10.67 2.92 7.68
N ASN A 119 -11.11 1.86 8.36
CA ASN A 119 -12.02 1.97 9.48
C ASN A 119 -11.33 2.59 10.70
N ARG A 120 -11.80 3.76 11.14
CA ARG A 120 -11.28 4.47 12.32
C ARG A 120 -11.67 3.87 13.67
N SER A 121 -12.24 2.66 13.69
CA SER A 121 -12.59 1.97 14.94
C SER A 121 -11.38 1.76 15.85
N ASN A 122 -11.60 1.88 17.16
CA ASN A 122 -10.59 1.56 18.18
C ASN A 122 -10.06 0.12 18.02
N THR A 123 -10.90 -0.84 17.62
CA THR A 123 -10.48 -2.22 17.38
C THR A 123 -9.44 -2.33 16.27
N ARG A 124 -9.61 -1.59 15.17
CA ARG A 124 -8.64 -1.57 14.06
C ARG A 124 -7.33 -0.92 14.49
N MET A 125 -7.42 0.21 15.20
CA MET A 125 -6.26 0.90 15.77
C MET A 125 -5.46 -0.04 16.68
N VAL A 126 -6.11 -0.65 17.68
CA VAL A 126 -5.47 -1.59 18.61
C VAL A 126 -4.87 -2.78 17.88
N GLY A 127 -5.56 -3.34 16.87
CA GLY A 127 -5.04 -4.45 16.06
C GLY A 127 -3.80 -4.06 15.24
N LEU A 128 -3.71 -2.82 14.75
CA LEU A 128 -2.53 -2.31 14.04
C LEU A 128 -1.36 -2.08 15.01
N ILE A 129 -1.61 -1.50 16.19
CA ILE A 129 -0.58 -1.33 17.23
C ILE A 129 -0.05 -2.68 17.74
N ASP A 130 -0.93 -3.66 17.94
CA ASP A 130 -0.56 -5.03 18.29
C ASP A 130 0.28 -5.69 17.19
N SER A 131 -0.12 -5.52 15.93
CA SER A 131 0.66 -6.00 14.78
C SER A 131 2.04 -5.34 14.72
N LEU A 132 2.12 -4.02 14.93
CA LEU A 132 3.37 -3.26 14.95
C LEU A 132 4.31 -3.77 16.05
N THR A 133 3.78 -4.02 17.25
CA THR A 133 4.54 -4.53 18.40
C THR A 133 5.07 -5.93 18.19
N LYS A 134 4.39 -6.74 17.35
CA LYS A 134 4.77 -8.11 17.02
C LYS A 134 5.67 -8.22 15.78
N VAL A 135 5.96 -7.14 15.07
CA VAL A 135 6.88 -7.19 13.94
C VAL A 135 8.28 -7.56 14.44
N SER A 136 8.82 -8.65 13.91
CA SER A 136 10.20 -9.08 14.16
C SER A 136 11.02 -8.99 12.88
N GLN A 137 12.27 -8.55 13.03
CA GLN A 137 13.31 -8.59 11.99
C GLN A 137 13.84 -10.01 11.77
N GLU A 138 13.61 -10.93 12.70
CA GLU A 138 14.12 -12.30 12.62
C GLU A 138 13.78 -12.98 11.28
N GLY A 139 14.81 -13.51 10.62
CA GLY A 139 14.69 -14.19 9.33
C GLY A 139 14.42 -13.27 8.13
N LYS A 140 14.51 -11.94 8.29
CA LYS A 140 14.29 -10.95 7.22
C LYS A 140 15.47 -9.99 7.12
N SER A 141 15.68 -9.43 5.93
CA SER A 141 16.56 -8.26 5.79
C SER A 141 15.99 -7.05 6.53
N ILE A 142 16.85 -6.10 6.91
CA ILE A 142 16.42 -4.81 7.47
C ILE A 142 15.48 -4.08 6.52
N SER A 143 15.73 -4.15 5.21
CA SER A 143 14.85 -3.52 4.21
C SER A 143 13.42 -4.09 4.25
N GLU A 144 13.26 -5.41 4.28
CA GLU A 144 11.95 -6.06 4.37
C GLU A 144 11.25 -5.80 5.71
N PHE A 145 12.02 -5.81 6.80
CA PHE A 145 11.54 -5.47 8.14
C PHE A 145 11.01 -4.03 8.19
N MET A 146 11.81 -3.05 7.77
CA MET A 146 11.44 -1.63 7.77
C MET A 146 10.27 -1.35 6.82
N GLN A 147 10.17 -2.04 5.69
CA GLN A 147 9.01 -1.93 4.80
C GLN A 147 7.72 -2.42 5.49
N THR A 148 7.80 -3.49 6.28
CA THR A 148 6.66 -3.98 7.07
C THR A 148 6.24 -2.96 8.12
N VAL A 149 7.21 -2.41 8.86
CA VAL A 149 6.99 -1.35 9.85
C VAL A 149 6.32 -0.13 9.20
N LYS A 150 6.86 0.36 8.09
CA LYS A 150 6.32 1.52 7.35
C LYS A 150 4.88 1.31 6.89
N THR A 151 4.60 0.12 6.37
CA THR A 151 3.25 -0.25 5.92
C THR A 151 2.23 -0.13 7.05
N ILE A 152 2.58 -0.58 8.26
CA ILE A 152 1.68 -0.49 9.43
C ILE A 152 1.54 0.95 9.92
N ILE A 153 2.62 1.74 9.91
CA ILE A 153 2.59 3.17 10.25
C ILE A 153 1.67 3.94 9.29
N ASP A 154 1.77 3.68 7.99
CA ASP A 154 0.94 4.35 6.98
C ASP A 154 -0.54 3.94 7.10
N ASP A 155 -0.82 2.69 7.49
CA ASP A 155 -2.18 2.23 7.80
C ASP A 155 -2.75 2.92 9.07
N LEU A 156 -1.93 3.16 10.09
CA LEU A 156 -2.30 3.91 11.29
C LEU A 156 -2.60 5.38 10.97
N ALA A 157 -1.73 6.03 10.20
CA ALA A 157 -1.93 7.41 9.73
C ALA A 157 -3.25 7.56 8.96
N MET A 158 -3.58 6.59 8.11
CA MET A 158 -4.82 6.62 7.34
C MET A 158 -6.10 6.63 8.19
N ILE A 159 -6.07 5.93 9.32
CA ILE A 159 -7.20 5.94 10.26
C ILE A 159 -7.18 7.14 11.21
N GLY A 160 -6.21 8.05 11.06
CA GLY A 160 -6.04 9.26 11.84
C GLY A 160 -5.23 9.07 13.13
N HIS A 161 -4.35 8.07 13.16
CA HIS A 161 -3.47 7.79 14.29
C HIS A 161 -2.01 7.89 13.86
N ASP A 162 -1.50 9.12 13.78
CA ASP A 162 -0.09 9.36 13.48
C ASP A 162 0.78 9.03 14.70
N LEU A 163 1.82 8.22 14.48
CA LEU A 163 2.82 7.94 15.50
C LEU A 163 3.90 9.02 15.49
N SER A 164 4.36 9.40 16.67
CA SER A 164 5.55 10.24 16.81
C SER A 164 6.82 9.46 16.43
N ASP A 165 7.87 10.19 16.03
CA ASP A 165 9.18 9.60 15.73
C ASP A 165 9.70 8.73 16.90
N GLY A 166 9.47 9.17 18.14
CA GLY A 166 9.86 8.40 19.33
C GLY A 166 9.14 7.06 19.44
N GLU A 167 7.83 7.02 19.16
CA GLU A 167 7.06 5.78 19.15
C GLU A 167 7.53 4.84 18.05
N ILE A 168 7.77 5.38 16.85
CA ILE A 168 8.29 4.63 15.70
C ILE A 168 9.64 3.99 16.05
N VAL A 169 10.54 4.75 16.67
CA VAL A 169 11.85 4.25 17.13
C VAL A 169 11.65 3.13 18.15
N VAL A 170 10.83 3.32 19.18
CA VAL A 170 10.60 2.30 20.21
C VAL A 170 10.09 1.00 19.61
N HIS A 171 9.07 1.06 18.74
CA HIS A 171 8.52 -0.12 18.08
C HIS A 171 9.55 -0.81 17.18
N THR A 172 10.27 -0.04 16.37
CA THR A 172 11.32 -0.56 15.49
C THR A 172 12.41 -1.28 16.31
N LEU A 173 12.94 -0.65 17.35
CA LEU A 173 14.02 -1.22 18.17
C LEU A 173 13.56 -2.47 18.93
N ASN A 174 12.29 -2.57 19.31
CA ASN A 174 11.76 -3.77 19.97
C ASN A 174 11.67 -4.97 19.02
N GLY A 175 11.45 -4.74 17.72
CA GLY A 175 11.41 -5.80 16.70
C GLY A 175 12.78 -6.29 16.21
N LEU A 176 13.86 -5.59 16.53
CA LEU A 176 15.22 -5.98 16.14
C LEU A 176 15.77 -7.13 17.00
N THR A 177 16.49 -8.06 16.38
CA THR A 177 17.16 -9.19 17.05
C THR A 177 18.36 -8.74 17.91
N ASN A 178 18.96 -9.69 18.62
CA ASN A 178 20.08 -9.42 19.54
C ASN A 178 21.38 -9.00 18.84
N ASP A 179 21.54 -9.27 17.54
CA ASP A 179 22.72 -8.87 16.77
C ASP A 179 22.83 -7.33 16.67
N TYR A 180 21.70 -6.64 16.82
CA TYR A 180 21.58 -5.19 16.82
C TYR A 180 21.63 -4.56 18.23
N LYS A 181 21.95 -5.33 19.28
CA LYS A 181 21.89 -4.84 20.69
C LYS A 181 22.70 -3.56 20.94
N GLU A 182 23.85 -3.42 20.28
CA GLU A 182 24.75 -2.26 20.45
C GLU A 182 24.13 -1.01 19.81
N LEU A 183 23.65 -1.14 18.58
CA LEU A 183 22.93 -0.07 17.89
C LEU A 183 21.63 0.29 18.64
N LYS A 184 20.89 -0.70 19.15
CA LYS A 184 19.70 -0.49 20.00
C LYS A 184 20.01 0.34 21.24
N ALA A 185 21.16 0.12 21.89
CA ALA A 185 21.56 0.89 23.06
C ALA A 185 21.96 2.31 22.68
N ALA A 186 22.74 2.48 21.61
CA ALA A 186 23.16 3.79 21.11
C ALA A 186 21.97 4.67 20.70
N LEU A 187 21.00 4.09 19.99
CA LEU A 187 19.79 4.81 19.55
C LEU A 187 18.88 5.19 20.73
N ARG A 188 18.82 4.39 21.80
CA ARG A 188 18.05 4.72 23.01
C ARG A 188 18.72 5.78 23.88
N ALA A 189 20.04 5.89 23.86
CA ALA A 189 20.79 6.89 24.61
C ALA A 189 20.85 8.26 23.91
N ARG A 190 20.32 8.35 22.68
CA ARG A 190 20.34 9.58 21.88
C ARG A 190 19.30 10.58 22.42
N ASP A 191 19.74 11.80 22.73
CA ASP A 191 18.87 12.89 23.21
C ASP A 191 18.14 13.65 22.08
N SER A 192 18.66 13.59 20.85
CA SER A 192 18.06 14.24 19.69
C SER A 192 17.04 13.31 18.99
N PRO A 193 15.94 13.85 18.44
CA PRO A 193 15.03 13.07 17.60
C PRO A 193 15.77 12.48 16.38
N ILE A 194 15.28 11.33 15.91
CA ILE A 194 15.75 10.64 14.71
C ILE A 194 14.53 10.40 13.82
N SER A 195 14.61 10.79 12.54
CA SER A 195 13.51 10.55 11.61
C SER A 195 13.47 9.07 11.20
N PHE A 196 12.36 8.65 10.61
CA PHE A 196 12.23 7.30 10.07
C PHE A 196 13.31 7.00 9.02
N GLU A 197 13.60 7.94 8.13
CA GLU A 197 14.58 7.81 7.05
C GLU A 197 16.00 7.64 7.60
N GLU A 198 16.38 8.46 8.59
CA GLU A 198 17.68 8.35 9.24
C GLU A 198 17.80 7.01 10.01
N LEU A 199 16.73 6.56 10.66
CA LEU A 199 16.70 5.28 11.35
C LEU A 199 16.92 4.11 10.37
N VAL A 200 16.27 4.14 9.20
CA VAL A 200 16.45 3.13 8.14
C VAL A 200 17.91 3.08 7.68
N GLU A 201 18.50 4.24 7.38
CA GLU A 201 19.90 4.35 6.95
C GLU A 201 20.86 3.71 7.96
N LYS A 202 20.73 4.09 9.24
CA LYS A 202 21.58 3.54 10.31
C LYS A 202 21.45 2.03 10.47
N LEU A 203 20.26 1.48 10.30
CA LEU A 203 20.02 0.04 10.40
C LEU A 203 20.61 -0.72 9.21
N ILE A 204 20.52 -0.17 7.98
CA ILE A 204 21.09 -0.77 6.77
C ILE A 204 22.62 -0.77 6.83
N ASP A 205 23.23 0.34 7.25
CA ASP A 205 24.68 0.46 7.39
C ASP A 205 25.23 -0.57 8.40
N TYR A 206 24.50 -0.74 9.51
CA TYR A 206 24.86 -1.71 10.53
C TYR A 206 24.68 -3.17 10.06
N GLU A 207 23.60 -3.48 9.34
CA GLU A 207 23.43 -4.80 8.71
C GLU A 207 24.58 -5.14 7.76
N THR A 208 25.04 -4.16 6.98
CA THR A 208 26.19 -4.33 6.08
C THR A 208 27.48 -4.60 6.87
N SER A 209 27.68 -3.89 7.97
CA SER A 209 28.85 -4.06 8.84
C SER A 209 28.87 -5.43 9.53
N LEU A 210 27.71 -5.92 9.99
CA LEU A 210 27.58 -7.26 10.56
C LEU A 210 27.97 -8.34 9.55
N LYS A 211 27.45 -8.26 8.32
CA LYS A 211 27.74 -9.22 7.24
C LYS A 211 29.24 -9.31 6.93
N GLN A 212 29.96 -8.18 6.94
CA GLN A 212 31.41 -8.15 6.74
C GLN A 212 32.20 -8.77 7.92
N SER A 213 31.70 -8.56 9.14
CA SER A 213 32.33 -9.13 10.33
C SER A 213 32.20 -10.65 10.40
N ASP A 214 31.09 -11.19 9.91
CA ASP A 214 30.83 -12.63 9.89
C ASP A 214 31.61 -13.34 8.77
N SER A 215 31.72 -12.75 7.59
CA SER A 215 32.55 -13.31 6.50
C SER A 215 34.02 -13.42 6.90
N THR A 216 34.53 -12.46 7.68
CA THR A 216 35.93 -12.46 8.16
C THR A 216 36.19 -13.56 9.19
N LYS A 217 35.18 -13.91 10.01
CA LYS A 217 35.29 -14.98 11.02
C LYS A 217 35.27 -16.38 10.37
N GLU A 218 34.48 -16.58 9.32
CA GLU A 218 34.43 -17.86 8.60
C GLU A 218 35.75 -18.17 7.88
N GLU A 219 36.37 -17.18 7.22
CA GLU A 219 37.67 -17.37 6.56
C GLU A 219 38.79 -17.71 7.55
N SER A 220 38.75 -17.12 8.74
CA SER A 220 39.73 -17.36 9.82
C SER A 220 39.56 -18.74 10.49
N GLY A 221 38.37 -19.35 10.39
CA GLY A 221 38.06 -20.67 10.95
C GLY A 221 38.40 -21.84 10.02
N ILE A 222 38.48 -21.61 8.71
CA ILE A 222 38.80 -22.65 7.70
C ILE A 222 40.32 -22.86 7.57
N THR A 223 41.13 -21.92 8.06
CA THR A 223 42.60 -22.00 8.01
C THR A 223 43.25 -22.61 9.26
N ALA A 224 42.47 -23.12 10.22
CA ALA A 224 42.95 -23.72 11.47
C ALA A 224 42.82 -25.26 11.49
#